data_AF-A0A6C0BIA5-F1
#
_entry.id   AF-A0A6C0BIA5-F1
#
_cell.length_a   1.000
_cell.length_b   1.000
_cell.length_c   1.000
_cell.angle_alpha   90.00
_cell.angle_beta   90.00
_cell.angle_gamma   90.00
#
_symmetry.space_group_name_H-M   'P 1'
#
loop_
_entity.id
_entity.type
_entity.pdbx_description
1 polymer ?
#
loop_
_entity_poly.entity_id
_entity_poly.type
_entity_poly.pdbx_seq_one_letter_code
_entity_poly.pdbx_strand_id
1 'polypeptide(L)'
;MTMLHTEEKIIEHEIEPEIKPEIKPEIQKEYTLNDAIHDATEHILRSIIFWESDDKKVGIIIQMIHHAFIYGIILWYFYIHIFSNSYLQLVLLTCIWFLVWLQHLCCGACLFFNIECRLIGNHTTMIDHIFHLCNIPTSDDMKNGVLFMISSVIMCMLSCEVFSRTILGIKDCF
;
A
#
# COMPACT_ATOMS: atom_id res chain seq x y z
N MET A 1 -71.01 9.18 -64.02
CA MET A 1 -69.59 8.77 -64.11
C MET A 1 -68.74 9.85 -63.48
N THR A 2 -68.51 9.78 -62.18
CA THR A 2 -67.34 10.40 -61.53
C THR A 2 -67.15 9.65 -60.21
N MET A 3 -66.01 8.96 -60.10
CA MET A 3 -65.69 8.03 -59.03
C MET A 3 -65.23 8.76 -57.77
N LEU A 4 -65.51 8.12 -56.63
CA LEU A 4 -64.98 8.37 -55.30
C LEU A 4 -63.45 8.32 -55.27
N HIS A 5 -62.82 9.31 -54.62
CA HIS A 5 -61.53 9.09 -53.97
C HIS A 5 -61.47 9.90 -52.68
N THR A 6 -61.68 9.18 -51.57
CA THR A 6 -61.44 9.64 -50.21
C THR A 6 -60.02 9.21 -49.87
N GLU A 7 -59.08 10.15 -49.80
CA GLU A 7 -57.71 9.87 -49.33
C GLU A 7 -57.72 9.70 -47.81
N GLU A 8 -57.53 8.46 -47.36
CA GLU A 8 -57.27 8.10 -45.98
C GLU A 8 -55.82 8.47 -45.64
N LYS A 9 -55.63 9.50 -44.82
CA LYS A 9 -54.31 9.92 -44.35
C LYS A 9 -53.88 9.00 -43.21
N ILE A 10 -53.08 7.99 -43.51
CA ILE A 10 -52.45 7.09 -42.55
C ILE A 10 -51.45 7.92 -41.72
N ILE A 11 -51.71 8.05 -40.41
CA ILE A 11 -50.77 8.59 -39.45
C ILE A 11 -49.86 7.44 -39.03
N GLU A 12 -48.66 7.36 -39.61
CA GLU A 12 -47.60 6.49 -39.11
C GLU A 12 -47.08 7.06 -37.79
N HIS A 13 -47.50 6.46 -36.69
CA HIS A 13 -46.90 6.71 -35.38
C HIS A 13 -45.56 5.96 -35.36
N GLU A 14 -44.46 6.68 -35.57
CA GLU A 14 -43.10 6.21 -35.34
C GLU A 14 -42.99 5.85 -33.84
N ILE A 15 -42.95 4.56 -33.55
CA ILE A 15 -42.65 4.05 -32.21
C ILE A 15 -41.13 4.12 -32.07
N GLU A 16 -40.64 5.13 -31.34
CA GLU A 16 -39.25 5.18 -30.90
C GLU A 16 -38.90 3.87 -30.19
N PRO A 17 -37.84 3.14 -30.60
CA PRO A 17 -37.44 1.94 -29.90
C PRO A 17 -36.95 2.32 -28.51
N GLU A 18 -37.66 1.83 -27.49
CA GLU A 18 -37.31 1.94 -26.09
C GLU A 18 -35.89 1.39 -25.87
N ILE A 19 -34.92 2.29 -25.71
CA ILE A 19 -33.53 1.94 -25.38
C ILE A 19 -33.56 1.35 -23.96
N LYS A 20 -33.59 0.02 -23.87
CA LYS A 20 -33.39 -0.69 -22.61
C LYS A 20 -32.06 -0.21 -22.02
N PRO A 21 -32.02 0.29 -20.77
CA PRO A 21 -30.77 0.66 -20.15
C PRO A 21 -29.88 -0.58 -20.09
N GLU A 22 -28.73 -0.49 -20.74
CA GLU A 22 -27.68 -1.49 -20.69
C GLU A 22 -27.22 -1.57 -19.23
N ILE A 23 -27.72 -2.57 -18.50
CA ILE A 23 -27.28 -2.87 -17.14
C ILE A 23 -25.82 -3.29 -17.27
N LYS A 24 -24.90 -2.34 -17.04
CA LYS A 24 -23.49 -2.68 -16.85
C LYS A 24 -23.44 -3.74 -15.75
N PRO A 25 -22.88 -4.93 -16.00
CA PRO A 25 -22.69 -5.89 -14.94
C PRO A 25 -21.80 -5.22 -13.89
N GLU A 26 -22.36 -5.03 -12.70
CA GLU A 26 -21.60 -4.64 -11.54
C GLU A 26 -20.57 -5.76 -11.33
N ILE A 27 -19.33 -5.52 -11.75
CA ILE A 27 -18.23 -6.45 -11.51
C ILE A 27 -18.11 -6.49 -9.99
N GLN A 28 -18.65 -7.54 -9.36
CA GLN A 28 -18.42 -7.84 -7.95
C GLN A 28 -16.91 -7.95 -7.78
N LYS A 29 -16.30 -6.89 -7.26
CA LYS A 29 -14.88 -6.87 -6.94
C LYS A 29 -14.70 -7.91 -5.83
N GLU A 30 -13.99 -8.99 -6.14
CA GLU A 30 -13.71 -10.05 -5.18
C GLU A 30 -12.97 -9.43 -3.99
N TYR A 31 -13.59 -9.47 -2.81
CA TYR A 31 -13.01 -8.91 -1.59
C TYR A 31 -11.87 -9.84 -1.14
N THR A 32 -10.64 -9.36 -1.25
CA THR A 32 -9.46 -10.18 -0.97
C THR A 32 -9.08 -10.12 0.51
N LEU A 33 -8.28 -11.10 0.97
CA LEU A 33 -7.67 -11.05 2.30
C LEU A 33 -6.86 -9.76 2.52
N ASN A 34 -6.22 -9.25 1.46
CA ASN A 34 -5.45 -8.02 1.53
C ASN A 34 -6.35 -6.81 1.82
N ASP A 35 -7.52 -6.73 1.17
CA ASP A 35 -8.52 -5.69 1.43
C ASP A 35 -9.00 -5.73 2.89
N ALA A 36 -9.26 -6.94 3.41
CA ALA A 36 -9.63 -7.14 4.82
C ALA A 36 -8.56 -6.65 5.81
N ILE A 37 -7.29 -6.95 5.53
CA ILE A 37 -6.16 -6.52 6.38
C ILE A 37 -6.02 -4.99 6.34
N HIS A 38 -6.14 -4.37 5.16
CA HIS A 38 -6.07 -2.92 5.01
C HIS A 38 -7.21 -2.21 5.74
N ASP A 39 -8.43 -2.69 5.61
CA ASP A 39 -9.60 -2.08 6.25
C ASP A 39 -9.55 -2.23 7.78
N ALA A 40 -9.16 -3.41 8.28
CA ALA A 40 -8.97 -3.63 9.72
C ALA A 40 -7.87 -2.71 10.28
N THR A 41 -6.74 -2.58 9.56
CA THR A 41 -5.63 -1.73 9.99
C THR A 41 -6.02 -0.25 9.98
N GLU A 42 -6.73 0.22 8.95
CA GLU A 42 -7.24 1.60 8.92
C GLU A 42 -8.22 1.84 10.06
N HIS A 43 -9.11 0.89 10.35
CA HIS A 43 -10.06 1.02 11.46
C HIS A 43 -9.36 1.15 12.82
N ILE A 44 -8.32 0.36 13.05
CA ILE A 44 -7.48 0.46 14.25
C ILE A 44 -6.80 1.84 14.31
N LEU A 45 -6.21 2.30 13.21
CA LEU A 45 -5.53 3.59 13.16
C LEU A 45 -6.48 4.76 13.41
N ARG A 46 -7.68 4.72 12.84
CA ARG A 46 -8.73 5.72 13.12
C ARG A 46 -9.24 5.67 14.55
N SER A 47 -9.25 4.49 15.16
CA SER A 47 -9.60 4.36 16.59
C SER A 47 -8.53 4.99 17.49
N ILE A 48 -7.27 4.94 17.08
CA ILE A 48 -6.17 5.63 17.79
C ILE A 48 -6.26 7.14 17.54
N ILE A 49 -6.48 7.57 16.29
CA ILE A 49 -6.56 8.97 15.86
C ILE A 49 -8.02 9.45 15.87
N PHE A 50 -8.77 9.09 16.92
CA PHE A 50 -10.24 9.31 16.97
C PHE A 50 -10.65 10.79 16.95
N TRP A 51 -9.71 11.70 17.23
CA TRP A 51 -9.96 13.14 17.33
C TRP A 51 -9.95 13.86 15.98
N GLU A 52 -9.48 13.23 14.90
CA GLU A 52 -9.42 13.83 13.57
C GLU A 52 -10.37 13.10 12.61
N SER A 53 -11.24 13.88 11.97
CA SER A 53 -12.27 13.37 11.05
C SER A 53 -11.92 13.61 9.59
N ASP A 54 -10.97 14.50 9.29
CA ASP A 54 -10.54 14.79 7.92
C ASP A 54 -9.55 13.72 7.44
N ASP A 55 -9.98 12.90 6.48
CA ASP A 55 -9.19 11.81 5.90
C ASP A 55 -7.81 12.24 5.42
N LYS A 56 -7.68 13.44 4.84
CA LYS A 56 -6.38 13.92 4.36
C LYS A 56 -5.44 14.20 5.53
N LYS A 57 -5.95 14.77 6.62
CA LYS A 57 -5.15 15.04 7.82
C LYS A 57 -4.78 13.73 8.53
N VAL A 58 -5.71 12.77 8.61
CA VAL A 58 -5.40 11.43 9.13
C VAL A 58 -4.29 10.78 8.31
N GLY A 59 -4.38 10.84 6.97
CA GLY A 59 -3.34 10.34 6.07
C GLY A 59 -1.97 10.98 6.32
N ILE A 60 -1.92 12.30 6.48
CA ILE A 60 -0.68 13.03 6.80
C ILE A 60 -0.12 12.62 8.17
N ILE A 61 -0.97 12.46 9.19
CA ILE A 61 -0.54 12.01 10.53
C ILE A 61 0.06 10.61 10.45
N ILE A 62 -0.61 9.68 9.75
CA ILE A 62 -0.12 8.32 9.53
C ILE A 62 1.22 8.36 8.79
N GLN A 63 1.34 9.18 7.75
CA GLN A 63 2.58 9.35 7.01
C GLN A 63 3.72 9.85 7.92
N MET A 64 3.46 10.83 8.78
CA MET A 64 4.45 11.33 9.75
C MET A 64 4.90 10.23 10.72
N ILE A 65 3.96 9.45 11.26
CA ILE A 65 4.25 8.32 12.16
C ILE A 65 5.09 7.26 11.44
N HIS A 66 4.69 6.92 10.22
CA HIS A 66 5.38 5.94 9.39
C HIS A 66 6.83 6.35 9.10
N HIS A 67 7.06 7.60 8.68
CA HIS A 67 8.40 8.13 8.46
C HIS A 67 9.22 8.21 9.76
N ALA A 68 8.62 8.67 10.86
CA ALA A 68 9.28 8.70 12.17
C ALA A 68 9.72 7.30 12.62
N PHE A 69 8.90 6.27 12.37
CA PHE A 69 9.25 4.88 12.65
C PHE A 69 10.42 4.39 11.80
N ILE A 70 10.42 4.66 10.49
CA ILE A 70 11.55 4.32 9.60
C ILE A 70 12.84 4.97 10.09
N TYR A 71 12.84 6.28 10.33
CA TYR A 71 14.03 6.98 10.82
C TYR A 71 14.45 6.49 12.20
N GLY A 72 13.50 6.18 13.09
CA GLY A 72 13.76 5.59 14.39
C GLY A 72 14.48 4.24 14.31
N ILE A 73 14.06 3.35 13.41
CA ILE A 73 14.72 2.06 13.17
C ILE A 73 16.15 2.26 12.67
N ILE A 74 16.37 3.18 11.74
CA ILE A 74 17.71 3.48 11.21
C ILE A 74 18.62 4.00 12.34
N LEU A 75 18.13 4.94 13.15
CA LEU A 75 18.88 5.46 14.29
C LEU A 75 19.15 4.38 15.35
N TRP A 76 18.19 3.48 15.58
CA TRP A 76 18.37 2.37 16.51
C TRP A 76 19.44 1.39 16.02
N TYR A 77 19.49 1.08 14.72
CA TYR A 77 20.58 0.30 14.13
C TYR A 77 21.94 0.97 14.41
N PHE A 78 22.10 2.25 14.10
CA PHE A 78 23.34 2.98 14.40
C PHE A 78 23.66 2.97 15.90
N TYR A 79 22.65 3.09 16.75
CA TYR A 79 22.85 3.05 18.19
C TYR A 79 23.43 1.72 18.67
N ILE A 80 22.89 0.61 18.16
CA ILE A 80 23.38 -0.74 18.46
C ILE A 80 24.85 -0.86 18.03
N HIS A 81 25.21 -0.44 16.82
CA HIS A 81 26.56 -0.65 16.30
C HIS A 81 27.62 0.31 16.84
N ILE A 82 27.24 1.55 17.17
CA ILE A 82 28.19 2.58 17.58
C ILE A 82 28.35 2.61 19.10
N PHE A 83 27.26 2.43 19.86
CA PHE A 83 27.28 2.74 21.30
C PHE A 83 27.07 1.54 22.22
N SER A 84 26.18 0.60 21.87
CA SER A 84 25.74 -0.42 22.83
C SER A 84 26.23 -1.84 22.52
N ASN A 85 26.59 -2.13 21.27
CA ASN A 85 26.84 -3.46 20.70
C ASN A 85 25.98 -4.58 21.31
N SER A 86 24.71 -4.30 21.62
CA SER A 86 23.86 -5.21 22.38
C SER A 86 23.20 -6.23 21.47
N TYR A 87 23.45 -7.52 21.72
CA TYR A 87 22.84 -8.59 20.92
C TYR A 87 21.33 -8.65 21.09
N LEU A 88 20.81 -8.39 22.30
CA LEU A 88 19.36 -8.37 22.53
C LEU A 88 18.68 -7.30 21.68
N GLN A 89 19.26 -6.10 21.60
CA GLN A 89 18.72 -5.02 20.78
C GLN A 89 18.78 -5.36 19.29
N LEU A 90 19.87 -6.01 18.82
CA LEU A 90 19.97 -6.48 17.45
C LEU A 90 18.92 -7.54 17.11
N VAL A 91 18.65 -8.49 18.02
CA VAL A 91 17.60 -9.49 17.85
C VAL A 91 16.22 -8.83 17.79
N LEU A 92 15.92 -7.89 18.68
CA LEU A 92 14.66 -7.14 18.65
C LEU A 92 14.48 -6.37 17.35
N LEU A 93 15.52 -5.68 16.89
CA LEU A 93 15.54 -4.98 15.62
C LEU A 93 15.27 -5.92 14.45
N THR A 94 15.90 -7.10 14.46
CA THR A 94 15.72 -8.15 13.45
C THR A 94 14.28 -8.69 13.45
N CYS A 95 13.68 -8.90 14.62
CA CYS A 95 12.27 -9.30 14.72
C CYS A 95 11.32 -8.24 14.17
N ILE A 96 11.54 -6.97 14.47
CA ILE A 96 10.73 -5.87 13.93
C ILE A 96 10.88 -5.81 12.41
N TRP A 97 12.11 -5.91 11.90
CA TRP A 97 12.37 -5.90 10.47
C TRP A 97 11.76 -7.11 9.76
N PHE A 98 11.74 -8.28 10.40
CA PHE A 98 11.07 -9.48 9.88
C PHE A 98 9.57 -9.25 9.68
N LEU A 99 8.91 -8.53 10.59
CA LEU A 99 7.49 -8.18 10.41
C LEU A 99 7.27 -7.24 9.22
N VAL A 100 8.15 -6.24 9.03
CA VAL A 100 8.09 -5.34 7.87
C VAL A 100 8.34 -6.12 6.57
N TRP A 101 9.35 -6.99 6.55
CA TRP A 101 9.64 -7.86 5.42
C TRP A 101 8.45 -8.77 5.07
N LEU A 102 7.80 -9.35 6.08
CA LEU A 102 6.60 -10.18 5.89
C LEU A 102 5.43 -9.37 5.32
N GLN A 103 5.24 -8.12 5.77
CA GLN A 103 4.24 -7.22 5.18
C GLN A 103 4.54 -6.95 3.70
N HIS A 104 5.79 -6.68 3.34
CA HIS A 104 6.16 -6.47 1.93
C HIS A 104 5.98 -7.73 1.09
N LEU A 105 6.22 -8.92 1.66
CA LEU A 105 5.99 -10.20 0.98
C LEU A 105 4.49 -10.45 0.74
N CYS A 106 3.64 -10.22 1.74
CA CYS A 106 2.21 -10.54 1.67
C CYS A 106 1.37 -9.47 0.97
N CYS A 107 1.71 -8.19 1.15
CA CYS A 107 0.89 -7.06 0.72
C CYS A 107 1.57 -6.23 -0.40
N GLY A 108 2.79 -6.59 -0.83
CA GLY A 108 3.57 -5.87 -1.84
C GLY A 108 4.19 -4.55 -1.36
N ALA A 109 3.67 -3.98 -0.27
CA ALA A 109 4.13 -2.74 0.34
C ALA A 109 3.80 -2.72 1.84
N CYS A 110 4.30 -1.70 2.54
CA CYS A 110 3.99 -1.48 3.95
C CYS A 110 2.50 -1.14 4.11
N LEU A 111 1.82 -1.73 5.11
CA LEU A 111 0.40 -1.47 5.35
C LEU A 111 0.11 0.01 5.59
N PHE A 112 0.98 0.68 6.34
CA PHE A 112 0.89 2.12 6.60
C PHE A 112 1.03 2.94 5.32
N PHE A 113 1.93 2.52 4.42
CA PHE A 113 2.12 3.17 3.11
C PHE A 113 0.87 3.10 2.23
N ASN A 114 0.22 1.94 2.17
CA ASN A 114 -1.00 1.80 1.38
C ASN A 114 -2.15 2.63 1.95
N ILE A 115 -2.24 2.74 3.28
CA ILE A 115 -3.26 3.54 3.97
C ILE A 115 -3.00 5.04 3.76
N GLU A 116 -1.75 5.53 3.89
CA GLU A 116 -1.43 6.93 3.60
C GLU A 116 -1.76 7.28 2.14
N CYS A 117 -1.42 6.41 1.19
CA CYS A 117 -1.73 6.65 -0.23
C CYS A 117 -3.23 6.69 -0.48
N ARG A 118 -4.00 5.78 0.12
CA ARG A 118 -5.47 5.75 0.01
C ARG A 118 -6.11 7.01 0.56
N LEU A 119 -5.65 7.50 1.71
CA LEU A 119 -6.23 8.66 2.40
C LEU A 119 -5.80 10.00 1.79
N ILE A 120 -4.54 10.12 1.36
CA ILE A 120 -4.00 11.36 0.78
C ILE A 120 -4.38 11.47 -0.70
N GLY A 121 -4.60 10.34 -1.39
CA GLY A 121 -4.79 10.29 -2.85
C GLY A 121 -3.49 10.55 -3.62
N ASN A 122 -2.34 10.40 -2.98
CA ASN A 122 -1.03 10.54 -3.59
C ASN A 122 -0.26 9.22 -3.48
N HIS A 123 0.13 8.66 -4.63
CA HIS A 123 0.84 7.38 -4.74
C HIS A 123 2.35 7.54 -5.01
N THR A 124 2.89 8.75 -4.84
CA THR A 124 4.32 8.98 -5.02
C THR A 124 5.13 8.37 -3.88
N THR A 125 5.96 7.39 -4.22
CA THR A 125 6.97 6.80 -3.35
C THR A 125 8.30 7.55 -3.47
N MET A 126 9.21 7.39 -2.49
CA MET A 126 10.60 7.85 -2.65
C MET A 126 11.28 7.20 -3.87
N ILE A 127 10.92 5.95 -4.17
CA ILE A 127 11.44 5.19 -5.31
C ILE A 127 11.02 5.82 -6.64
N ASP A 128 9.86 6.47 -6.71
CA ASP A 128 9.41 7.19 -7.90
C ASP A 128 10.37 8.32 -8.29
N HIS A 129 10.93 9.03 -7.31
CA HIS A 129 11.93 10.06 -7.60
C HIS A 129 13.20 9.46 -8.21
N ILE A 130 13.64 8.28 -7.73
CA ILE A 130 14.82 7.58 -8.27
C ILE A 130 14.56 7.11 -9.70
N PHE A 131 13.41 6.48 -9.96
CA PHE A 131 13.06 6.04 -11.31
C PHE A 131 12.89 7.21 -12.28
N HIS A 132 12.31 8.32 -11.83
CA HIS A 132 12.20 9.53 -12.62
C HIS A 132 13.58 10.13 -12.95
N LEU A 133 14.51 10.15 -11.99
CA LEU A 133 15.90 10.55 -12.22
C LEU A 133 16.59 9.66 -13.26
N CYS A 134 16.28 8.37 -13.27
CA CYS A 134 16.83 7.39 -14.22
C CYS A 134 16.08 7.30 -15.55
N ASN A 135 15.00 8.09 -15.76
CA ASN A 135 14.10 7.99 -16.92
C ASN A 135 13.52 6.58 -17.14
N ILE A 136 13.25 5.84 -16.07
CA ILE A 136 12.67 4.49 -16.13
C ILE A 136 11.15 4.62 -15.96
N PRO A 137 10.33 4.00 -16.84
CA PRO A 137 8.88 4.01 -16.69
C PRO A 137 8.47 3.28 -15.40
N THR A 138 7.66 3.92 -14.56
CA THR A 138 7.24 3.36 -13.28
C THR A 138 5.92 2.60 -13.40
N SER A 139 5.95 1.31 -13.08
CA SER A 139 4.76 0.49 -12.81
C SER A 139 4.68 0.12 -11.34
N ASP A 140 3.48 -0.09 -10.81
CA ASP A 140 3.28 -0.44 -9.39
C ASP A 140 3.94 -1.78 -9.04
N ASP A 141 3.89 -2.76 -9.95
CA ASP A 141 4.57 -4.05 -9.78
C ASP A 141 6.09 -3.89 -9.65
N MET A 142 6.68 -2.98 -10.42
CA MET A 142 8.11 -2.70 -10.34
C MET A 142 8.47 -2.02 -9.01
N LYS A 143 7.65 -1.08 -8.52
CA LYS A 143 7.87 -0.42 -7.23
C LYS A 143 7.79 -1.42 -6.09
N ASN A 144 6.75 -2.26 -6.07
CA ASN A 144 6.56 -3.30 -5.06
C ASN A 144 7.70 -4.33 -5.10
N GLY A 145 8.13 -4.74 -6.30
CA GLY A 145 9.28 -5.62 -6.49
C GLY A 145 10.58 -5.04 -5.92
N VAL A 146 10.85 -3.75 -6.16
CA VAL A 146 12.03 -3.08 -5.61
C VAL A 146 11.94 -2.92 -4.09
N LEU A 147 10.79 -2.54 -3.54
CA LEU A 147 10.57 -2.46 -2.09
C LEU A 147 10.83 -3.80 -1.41
N PHE A 148 10.26 -4.88 -1.96
CA PHE A 148 10.48 -6.24 -1.48
C PHE A 148 11.95 -6.65 -1.57
N MET A 149 12.62 -6.34 -2.68
CA MET A 149 14.05 -6.65 -2.86
C MET A 149 14.92 -5.93 -1.82
N ILE A 150 14.75 -4.63 -1.63
CA ILE A 150 15.48 -3.84 -0.62
C ILE A 150 15.26 -4.44 0.76
N SER A 151 14.02 -4.76 1.09
CA SER A 151 13.66 -5.31 2.40
C SER A 151 14.25 -6.69 2.64
N SER A 152 14.30 -7.51 1.59
CA SER A 152 14.92 -8.84 1.61
C SER A 152 16.43 -8.77 1.80
N VAL A 153 17.10 -7.80 1.16
CA VAL A 153 18.54 -7.56 1.37
C VAL A 153 18.81 -7.17 2.81
N ILE A 154 18.05 -6.23 3.37
CA ILE A 154 18.24 -5.79 4.76
C ILE A 154 17.95 -6.95 5.73
N MET A 155 16.88 -7.71 5.50
CA MET A 155 16.56 -8.88 6.33
C MET A 155 17.66 -9.95 6.27
N CYS A 156 18.24 -10.20 5.09
CA CYS A 156 19.36 -11.11 4.92
C CYS A 156 20.59 -10.65 5.72
N MET A 157 20.95 -9.37 5.63
CA MET A 157 22.10 -8.81 6.36
C MET A 157 21.91 -8.91 7.88
N LEU A 158 20.75 -8.50 8.40
CA LEU A 158 20.43 -8.60 9.82
C LEU A 158 20.44 -10.07 10.30
N SER A 159 19.85 -10.99 9.52
CA SER A 159 19.84 -12.42 9.83
C SER A 159 21.25 -13.00 9.88
N CYS A 160 22.08 -12.66 8.90
CA CYS A 160 23.48 -13.09 8.85
C CYS A 160 24.25 -12.58 10.07
N GLU A 161 24.03 -11.34 10.50
CA GLU A 161 24.69 -10.80 11.67
C GLU A 161 24.25 -11.51 12.95
N VAL A 162 22.94 -11.65 13.17
CA VAL A 162 22.40 -12.37 14.34
C VAL A 162 22.93 -13.79 14.37
N PHE A 163 22.90 -14.50 13.24
CA PHE A 163 23.41 -15.86 13.12
C PHE A 163 24.91 -15.93 13.44
N SER A 164 25.71 -15.03 12.88
CA SER A 164 27.15 -14.97 13.11
C SER A 164 27.48 -14.72 14.58
N ARG A 165 26.81 -13.75 15.21
CA ARG A 165 27.00 -13.45 16.64
C ARG A 165 26.55 -14.61 17.54
N THR A 166 25.49 -15.32 17.15
CA THR A 166 25.01 -16.51 17.85
C THR A 166 26.05 -17.63 17.82
N ILE A 167 26.61 -17.93 16.65
CA ILE A 167 27.64 -18.96 16.48
C ILE A 167 28.92 -18.60 17.21
N LEU A 168 29.35 -17.35 17.11
CA LEU A 168 30.60 -16.88 17.74
C LEU A 168 30.44 -16.63 19.25
N GLY A 169 29.22 -16.74 19.80
CA GLY A 169 28.94 -16.47 21.21
C GLY A 169 29.12 -15.01 21.61
N ILE A 170 29.11 -14.08 20.66
CA ILE A 170 29.31 -12.64 20.90
C ILE A 170 27.98 -12.02 21.30
N LYS A 171 27.69 -12.08 22.60
CA LYS A 171 26.45 -11.55 23.17
C LYS A 171 26.55 -10.05 23.42
N ASP A 172 27.53 -9.57 24.17
CA ASP A 172 27.70 -8.13 24.36
C ASP A 172 29.21 -7.82 24.44
N CYS A 173 29.67 -6.81 23.71
CA CYS A 173 31.01 -6.25 23.91
C CYS A 173 30.83 -4.93 24.67
N PHE A 174 31.28 -4.90 25.91
CA PHE A 174 31.53 -3.67 26.67
C PHE A 174 32.90 -3.11 26.34
#